data_AF-A0A2S7T0P6-F1
#
_entry.id   AF-A0A2S7T0P6-F1
#
_cell.length_a   1.000
_cell.length_b   1.000
_cell.length_c   1.000
_cell.angle_alpha   90.00
_cell.angle_beta   90.00
_cell.angle_gamma   90.00
#
_symmetry.space_group_name_H-M   'P 1'
#
loop_
_entity.id
_entity.type
_entity.pdbx_description
1 polymer ?
#
loop_
_entity_poly.entity_id
_entity_poly.type
_entity_poly.pdbx_seq_one_letter_code
_entity_poly.pdbx_strand_id
1 'polypeptide(L)'
;MTEQEQLDGETLESFVERLNIAHYDVIYTLCNTVGKLAQRIQEGDALHKSSEYVSWCNKLTGEVQRYITIKKEHLLPYIHSLFKKDTDGDYCQNSTEKGCSAQHDLQLAGLDQSQLQLKDIISRIQMVALPLYPGIIHHDLYKLLQQQMALLGNGLSELLLLEKNYLIPKVTATQMNINTRD
;
A
#
# COMPACT_ATOMS: atom_id res chain seq x y z
N MET A 1 -17.81 7.20 -20.04
CA MET A 1 -16.68 6.34 -19.66
C MET A 1 -16.84 6.00 -18.20
N THR A 2 -16.99 4.73 -17.89
CA THR A 2 -16.98 4.22 -16.51
C THR A 2 -15.54 4.27 -15.97
N GLU A 3 -15.38 4.32 -14.65
CA GLU A 3 -14.07 4.29 -13.99
C GLU A 3 -13.25 3.05 -14.43
N GLN A 4 -13.93 1.93 -14.67
CA GLN A 4 -13.31 0.71 -15.18
C GLN A 4 -12.77 0.85 -16.61
N GLU A 5 -13.52 1.49 -17.52
CA GLU A 5 -13.05 1.76 -18.89
C GLU A 5 -11.82 2.69 -18.90
N GLN A 6 -11.72 3.60 -17.92
CA GLN A 6 -10.57 4.47 -17.76
C GLN A 6 -9.33 3.70 -17.26
N LEU A 7 -9.52 2.75 -16.34
CA LEU A 7 -8.45 1.91 -15.80
C LEU A 7 -7.90 0.91 -16.82
N ASP A 8 -8.76 0.38 -17.69
CA ASP A 8 -8.37 -0.61 -18.69
C ASP A 8 -7.55 0.02 -19.83
N GLY A 9 -7.88 1.26 -20.24
CA GLY A 9 -7.18 1.98 -21.30
C GLY A 9 -5.91 2.73 -20.89
N GLU A 10 -5.63 2.84 -19.59
CA GLU A 10 -4.47 3.59 -19.06
C GLU A 10 -3.15 2.79 -19.18
N THR A 11 -2.04 3.47 -19.50
CA THR A 11 -0.69 2.87 -19.52
C THR A 11 -0.24 2.47 -18.11
N LEU A 12 0.70 1.51 -18.01
CA LEU A 12 1.23 1.09 -16.71
C LEU A 12 1.88 2.26 -15.95
N GLU A 13 2.63 3.13 -16.65
CA GLU A 13 3.29 4.29 -16.05
C GLU A 13 2.27 5.28 -15.45
N SER A 14 1.29 5.74 -16.24
CA SER A 14 0.24 6.67 -15.77
C SER A 14 -0.55 6.08 -14.59
N PHE A 15 -0.91 4.80 -14.68
CA PHE A 15 -1.64 4.12 -13.61
C PHE A 15 -0.82 4.12 -12.31
N VAL A 16 0.48 3.87 -12.39
CA VAL A 16 1.38 3.79 -11.24
C VAL A 16 1.65 5.16 -10.62
N GLU A 17 1.82 6.20 -11.42
CA GLU A 17 1.92 7.58 -10.93
C GLU A 17 0.66 7.97 -10.14
N ARG A 18 -0.52 7.68 -10.71
CA ARG A 18 -1.79 7.92 -10.03
C ARG A 18 -1.92 7.08 -8.77
N LEU A 19 -1.55 5.80 -8.78
CA LEU A 19 -1.58 4.93 -7.61
C LEU A 19 -0.69 5.49 -6.48
N ASN A 20 0.50 5.98 -6.84
CA ASN A 20 1.43 6.58 -5.89
C ASN A 20 0.84 7.84 -5.23
N ILE A 21 0.32 8.77 -6.02
CA ILE A 21 -0.20 10.05 -5.51
C ILE A 21 -1.52 9.85 -4.77
N ALA A 22 -2.47 9.14 -5.37
CA ALA A 22 -3.84 9.03 -4.86
C ALA A 22 -3.97 8.04 -3.69
N HIS A 23 -3.09 7.04 -3.60
CA HIS A 23 -3.18 6.01 -2.56
C HIS A 23 -1.94 5.97 -1.67
N TYR A 24 -0.73 5.77 -2.21
CA TYR A 24 0.45 5.62 -1.35
C TYR A 24 0.74 6.87 -0.50
N ASP A 25 0.73 8.05 -1.10
CA ASP A 25 0.97 9.32 -0.40
C ASP A 25 -0.15 9.66 0.60
N VAL A 26 -1.40 9.41 0.21
CA VAL A 26 -2.57 9.64 1.06
C VAL A 26 -2.53 8.72 2.29
N ILE A 27 -2.29 7.42 2.09
CA ILE A 27 -2.17 6.44 3.18
C ILE A 27 -1.00 6.80 4.11
N TYR A 28 0.15 7.18 3.56
CA TYR A 28 1.30 7.60 4.35
C TYR A 28 0.97 8.83 5.21
N THR A 29 0.23 9.79 4.66
CA THR A 29 -0.23 10.99 5.36
C THR A 29 -1.24 10.66 6.47
N LEU A 30 -2.13 9.69 6.22
CA LEU A 30 -3.06 9.18 7.24
C LEU A 30 -2.30 8.53 8.41
N CYS A 31 -1.28 7.73 8.13
CA CYS A 31 -0.43 7.14 9.19
C CYS A 31 0.24 8.22 10.05
N ASN A 32 0.77 9.29 9.44
CA ASN A 32 1.35 10.41 10.18
C ASN A 32 0.30 11.13 11.05
N THR A 33 -0.92 11.26 10.54
CA THR A 33 -2.03 11.89 11.27
C THR A 33 -2.44 11.07 12.48
N VAL A 34 -2.57 9.75 12.30
CA VAL A 34 -2.83 8.80 13.39
C VAL A 34 -1.74 8.86 14.44
N GLY A 35 -0.46 8.85 14.05
CA GLY A 35 0.67 8.93 14.98
C GLY A 35 0.65 10.22 15.82
N LYS A 36 0.34 11.36 15.21
CA LYS A 36 0.19 12.63 15.94
C LYS A 36 -0.99 12.61 16.91
N LEU A 37 -2.13 12.03 16.52
CA LEU A 37 -3.29 11.90 17.41
C LEU A 37 -2.99 10.98 18.59
N ALA A 38 -2.36 9.83 18.33
CA ALA A 38 -1.89 8.89 19.33
C ALA A 38 -0.96 9.55 20.35
N GLN A 39 0.03 10.32 19.89
CA GLN A 39 0.93 11.06 20.77
C GLN A 39 0.17 12.05 21.67
N ARG A 40 -0.76 12.84 21.11
CA ARG A 40 -1.56 13.80 21.88
C ARG A 40 -2.41 13.12 22.96
N ILE A 41 -2.96 11.94 22.66
CA ILE A 41 -3.70 11.15 23.65
C ILE A 41 -2.78 10.68 24.77
N GLN A 42 -1.57 10.21 24.46
CA GLN A 42 -0.59 9.79 25.46
C GLN A 42 -0.13 10.94 26.37
N GLU A 43 0.08 12.13 25.81
CA GLU A 43 0.47 13.32 26.57
C GLU A 43 -0.66 13.81 27.51
N GLY A 44 -1.92 13.64 27.09
CA GLY A 44 -3.09 14.09 27.84
C GLY A 44 -3.63 13.11 28.87
N ASP A 45 -3.20 11.84 28.86
CA ASP A 45 -3.78 10.80 29.70
C ASP A 45 -2.82 10.33 30.81
N ALA A 46 -3.07 10.81 32.03
CA ALA A 46 -2.34 10.41 33.23
C ALA A 46 -2.68 8.97 33.70
N LEU A 47 -3.73 8.35 33.14
CA LEU A 47 -4.24 7.04 33.53
C LEU A 47 -3.93 5.99 32.46
N HIS A 48 -3.01 5.07 32.78
CA HIS A 48 -2.42 4.04 31.89
C HIS A 48 -3.34 3.19 30.99
N LYS A 49 -4.67 3.22 31.13
CA LYS A 49 -5.60 2.36 30.35
C LYS A 49 -5.72 2.75 28.87
N SER A 50 -5.46 4.01 28.55
CA SER A 50 -5.34 4.53 27.19
C SER A 50 -4.18 3.97 26.38
N SER A 51 -3.14 3.51 27.09
CA SER A 51 -1.84 3.21 26.50
C SER A 51 -1.85 2.02 25.54
N GLU A 52 -2.68 0.99 25.81
CA GLU A 52 -2.67 -0.24 25.01
C GLU A 52 -3.26 0.00 23.62
N TYR A 53 -4.45 0.61 23.52
CA TYR A 53 -5.07 0.92 22.23
C TYR A 53 -4.18 1.82 21.36
N VAL A 54 -3.63 2.86 21.97
CA VAL A 54 -2.76 3.80 21.29
C VAL A 54 -1.48 3.11 20.81
N SER A 55 -0.90 2.24 21.63
CA SER A 55 0.26 1.42 21.25
C SER A 55 -0.05 0.54 20.04
N TRP A 56 -1.22 -0.10 20.00
CA TRP A 56 -1.67 -0.88 18.85
C TRP A 56 -1.81 -0.04 17.58
N CYS A 57 -2.41 1.15 17.67
CA CYS A 57 -2.55 2.07 16.53
C CYS A 57 -1.18 2.51 15.99
N ASN A 58 -0.25 2.87 16.87
CA ASN A 58 1.11 3.24 16.49
C ASN A 58 1.87 2.07 15.84
N LYS A 59 1.74 0.87 16.39
CA LYS A 59 2.36 -0.32 15.80
C LYS A 59 1.83 -0.60 14.39
N LEU A 60 0.51 -0.59 14.22
CA LEU A 60 -0.13 -0.87 12.92
C LEU A 60 0.21 0.20 11.89
N THR A 61 0.20 1.48 12.27
CA THR A 61 0.60 2.55 11.34
C THR A 61 2.07 2.47 10.96
N GLY A 62 2.97 2.08 11.86
CA GLY A 62 4.36 1.81 11.53
C GLY A 62 4.54 0.64 10.55
N GLU A 63 3.74 -0.42 10.68
CA GLU A 63 3.72 -1.53 9.71
C GLU A 63 3.22 -1.07 8.33
N VAL A 64 2.14 -0.27 8.28
CA VAL A 64 1.62 0.31 7.03
C VAL A 64 2.66 1.23 6.38
N GLN A 65 3.27 2.14 7.14
CA GLN A 65 4.30 3.03 6.60
C GLN A 65 5.46 2.25 6.01
N ARG A 66 5.93 1.20 6.69
CA ARG A 66 6.98 0.33 6.15
C ARG A 66 6.56 -0.33 4.85
N TYR A 67 5.33 -0.86 4.78
CA TYR A 67 4.79 -1.44 3.55
C TYR A 67 4.80 -0.41 2.40
N ILE A 68 4.28 0.80 2.64
CA ILE A 68 4.26 1.88 1.64
C ILE A 68 5.67 2.29 1.21
N THR A 69 6.60 2.43 2.16
CA THR A 69 8.00 2.75 1.87
C THR A 69 8.63 1.70 0.97
N ILE A 70 8.48 0.41 1.28
CA ILE A 70 9.00 -0.69 0.45
C ILE A 70 8.43 -0.61 -0.97
N LYS A 71 7.13 -0.32 -1.12
CA LYS A 71 6.50 -0.15 -2.44
C LYS A 71 7.13 1.01 -3.21
N LYS A 72 7.31 2.16 -2.56
CA LYS A 72 7.89 3.35 -3.21
C LYS A 72 9.37 3.19 -3.55
N GLU A 73 10.15 2.52 -2.71
CA GLU A 73 11.60 2.39 -2.87
C GLU A 73 12.01 1.22 -3.77
N HIS A 74 11.17 0.19 -3.90
CA HIS A 74 11.52 -1.01 -4.66
C HIS A 74 10.57 -1.32 -5.81
N LEU A 75 9.26 -1.27 -5.59
CA LEU A 75 8.29 -1.62 -6.63
C LEU A 75 8.17 -0.53 -7.69
N LEU A 76 8.03 0.74 -7.29
CA LEU A 76 7.90 1.84 -8.26
C LEU A 76 9.10 1.95 -9.21
N PRO A 77 10.37 1.90 -8.74
CA PRO A 77 11.52 1.92 -9.63
C PRO A 77 11.57 0.69 -10.55
N TYR A 78 11.17 -0.48 -10.04
CA TYR A 78 11.08 -1.68 -10.85
C TYR A 78 10.07 -1.52 -12.00
N ILE A 79 8.89 -0.97 -11.72
CA ILE A 79 7.88 -0.73 -12.75
C ILE A 79 8.35 0.30 -13.79
N HIS A 80 9.02 1.37 -13.36
CA HIS A 80 9.62 2.33 -14.30
C HIS A 80 10.66 1.65 -15.19
N SER A 81 11.48 0.75 -14.62
CA SER A 81 12.42 -0.05 -15.40
C SER A 81 11.72 -0.98 -16.39
N LEU A 82 10.58 -1.59 -16.02
CA LEU A 82 9.80 -2.43 -16.94
C LEU A 82 9.25 -1.59 -18.10
N PHE A 83 8.64 -0.45 -17.79
CA PHE A 83 8.09 0.45 -18.80
C PHE A 83 9.16 0.92 -19.79
N LYS A 84 10.34 1.28 -19.27
CA LYS A 84 11.49 1.63 -20.11
C LYS A 84 11.93 0.47 -21.01
N LYS A 85 12.05 -0.75 -20.46
CA LYS A 85 12.42 -1.94 -21.24
C LYS A 85 11.42 -2.25 -22.36
N ASP A 86 10.12 -2.12 -22.09
CA ASP A 86 9.07 -2.34 -23.10
C ASP A 86 9.10 -1.26 -24.20
N THR A 87 9.36 -0.01 -23.82
CA THR A 87 9.43 1.14 -24.75
C THR A 87 10.69 1.10 -25.62
N ASP A 88 11.85 0.79 -25.03
CA ASP A 88 13.15 0.77 -25.70
C ASP A 88 13.36 -0.53 -26.51
N GLY A 89 12.52 -1.54 -26.31
CA GLY A 89 12.65 -2.87 -26.94
C GLY A 89 13.78 -3.71 -26.35
N ASP A 90 14.14 -3.46 -25.08
CA ASP A 90 15.17 -4.19 -24.34
C ASP A 90 14.61 -5.53 -23.80
N TYR A 91 14.41 -6.48 -24.72
CA TYR A 91 13.87 -7.81 -24.42
C TYR A 91 14.87 -8.67 -23.65
N CYS A 92 14.37 -9.54 -22.76
CA CYS A 92 15.24 -10.41 -21.96
C CYS A 92 16.10 -11.37 -22.81
N GLN A 93 15.69 -11.68 -24.05
CA GLN A 93 16.47 -12.51 -24.99
C GLN A 93 17.73 -11.79 -25.51
N ASN A 94 17.64 -10.48 -25.71
CA ASN A 94 18.71 -9.65 -26.29
C ASN A 94 19.47 -8.85 -25.22
N SER A 95 19.00 -8.90 -23.98
CA SER A 95 19.62 -8.20 -22.86
C SER A 95 20.97 -8.82 -22.49
N THR A 96 21.92 -7.95 -22.13
CA THR A 96 23.20 -8.35 -21.56
C THR A 96 23.09 -8.89 -20.13
N GLU A 97 21.92 -8.73 -19.49
CA GLU A 97 21.66 -9.20 -18.12
C GLU A 97 21.27 -10.68 -18.08
N LYS A 98 22.20 -11.53 -17.63
CA LYS A 98 21.89 -12.94 -17.34
C LYS A 98 20.85 -13.01 -16.21
N GLY A 99 19.77 -13.75 -16.45
CA GLY A 99 18.73 -14.00 -15.44
C GLY A 99 17.58 -12.99 -15.41
N CYS A 100 17.45 -12.15 -16.44
CA CYS A 100 16.36 -11.17 -16.61
C CYS A 100 14.96 -11.75 -16.31
N SER A 101 14.60 -12.89 -16.92
CA SER A 101 13.31 -13.55 -16.68
C SER A 101 13.13 -14.00 -15.22
N ALA A 102 14.15 -14.63 -14.62
CA ALA A 102 14.08 -15.11 -13.24
C ALA A 102 13.93 -13.95 -12.24
N GLN A 103 14.52 -12.78 -12.55
CA GLN A 103 14.34 -11.58 -11.75
C GLN A 103 12.89 -11.05 -11.83
N HIS A 104 12.25 -11.11 -13.00
CA HIS A 104 10.84 -10.73 -13.15
C HIS A 104 9.90 -11.64 -12.36
N ASP A 105 10.14 -12.96 -12.39
CA ASP A 105 9.37 -13.94 -11.61
C ASP A 105 9.50 -13.67 -10.10
N LEU A 106 10.70 -13.33 -9.63
CA LEU A 106 10.94 -12.98 -8.22
C LEU A 106 10.15 -11.73 -7.81
N GLN A 107 10.05 -10.73 -8.69
CA GLN A 107 9.28 -9.52 -8.42
C GLN A 107 7.77 -9.81 -8.33
N LEU A 108 7.23 -10.68 -9.19
CA LEU A 108 5.83 -11.11 -9.10
C LEU A 108 5.55 -11.87 -7.79
N ALA A 109 6.42 -12.81 -7.42
CA ALA A 109 6.28 -13.53 -6.16
C ALA A 109 6.33 -12.57 -4.95
N GLY A 110 7.20 -11.56 -5.00
CA GLY A 110 7.26 -10.49 -4.01
C GLY A 110 5.96 -9.67 -3.93
N LEU A 111 5.33 -9.39 -5.07
CA LEU A 111 4.02 -8.72 -5.13
C LEU A 111 2.94 -9.56 -4.45
N ASP A 112 2.82 -10.84 -4.78
CA ASP A 112 1.84 -11.74 -4.15
C ASP A 112 2.02 -11.85 -2.64
N GLN A 113 3.28 -12.00 -2.19
CA GLN A 113 3.60 -12.01 -0.76
C GLN A 113 3.19 -10.71 -0.08
N SER A 114 3.47 -9.57 -0.73
CA SER A 114 3.09 -8.26 -0.20
C SER A 114 1.57 -8.08 -0.08
N GLN A 115 0.78 -8.71 -0.95
CA GLN A 115 -0.68 -8.67 -0.85
C GLN A 115 -1.20 -9.47 0.35
N LEU A 116 -0.57 -10.60 0.68
CA LEU A 116 -0.91 -11.36 1.88
C LEU A 116 -0.60 -10.56 3.15
N GLN A 117 0.54 -9.88 3.17
CA GLN A 117 0.90 -8.97 4.26
C GLN A 117 -0.11 -7.82 4.41
N LEU A 118 -0.50 -7.19 3.29
CA LEU A 118 -1.48 -6.10 3.32
C LEU A 118 -2.85 -6.57 3.84
N LYS A 119 -3.30 -7.77 3.46
CA LYS A 119 -4.55 -8.37 3.99
C LYS A 119 -4.49 -8.59 5.50
N ASP A 120 -3.37 -9.08 6.02
CA ASP A 120 -3.18 -9.24 7.48
C ASP A 120 -3.28 -7.90 8.20
N ILE A 121 -2.59 -6.88 7.68
CA ILE A 121 -2.61 -5.52 8.22
C ILE A 121 -4.03 -4.96 8.22
N ILE A 122 -4.77 -5.09 7.12
CA ILE A 122 -6.17 -4.62 7.01
C ILE A 122 -7.05 -5.29 8.05
N SER A 123 -6.97 -6.62 8.19
CA SER A 123 -7.75 -7.38 9.17
C SER A 123 -7.52 -6.86 10.58
N ARG A 124 -6.26 -6.65 10.95
CA ARG A 124 -5.88 -6.11 12.27
C ARG A 124 -6.33 -4.67 12.47
N ILE A 125 -6.27 -3.83 11.44
CA ILE A 125 -6.78 -2.45 11.48
C ILE A 125 -8.30 -2.43 11.70
N GLN A 126 -9.04 -3.29 11.01
CA GLN A 126 -10.49 -3.38 11.17
C GLN A 126 -10.89 -3.79 12.59
N MET A 127 -10.12 -4.68 13.23
CA MET A 127 -10.36 -5.06 14.64
C MET A 127 -10.16 -3.88 15.61
N VAL A 128 -9.14 -3.04 15.39
CA VAL A 128 -8.89 -1.87 16.25
C VAL A 128 -9.76 -0.65 15.90
N ALA A 129 -10.41 -0.64 14.75
CA ALA A 129 -11.35 0.41 14.39
C ALA A 129 -12.71 0.28 15.10
N LEU A 130 -12.96 -0.84 15.79
CA LEU A 130 -14.21 -1.07 16.51
C LEU A 130 -14.34 -0.16 17.75
N PRO A 131 -15.57 0.25 18.12
CA PRO A 131 -15.80 1.12 19.27
C PRO A 131 -15.29 0.46 20.57
N LEU A 132 -14.46 1.19 21.32
CA LEU A 132 -14.02 0.79 22.66
C LEU A 132 -15.01 1.24 23.75
N TYR A 133 -14.95 0.54 24.88
CA TYR A 133 -15.88 0.60 26.02
C TYR A 133 -16.25 2.02 26.51
N PRO A 134 -17.48 2.21 27.01
CA PRO A 134 -17.89 3.44 27.69
C PRO A 134 -17.05 3.64 28.97
N GLY A 135 -16.34 4.78 29.06
CA GLY A 135 -15.55 5.15 30.25
C GLY A 135 -14.23 5.89 30.00
N ILE A 136 -13.94 6.32 28.77
CA ILE A 136 -12.67 6.99 28.42
C ILE A 136 -12.76 8.51 28.65
N ILE A 137 -11.77 9.07 29.37
CA ILE A 137 -11.68 10.48 29.77
C ILE A 137 -11.55 11.41 28.55
N HIS A 138 -10.88 10.96 27.48
CA HIS A 138 -10.69 11.70 26.22
C HIS A 138 -11.57 11.17 25.08
N HIS A 139 -12.85 10.98 25.35
CA HIS A 139 -13.79 10.34 24.43
C HIS A 139 -13.71 10.88 22.98
N ASP A 140 -13.54 12.20 22.80
CA ASP A 140 -13.51 12.81 21.47
C ASP A 140 -12.22 12.54 20.69
N LEU A 141 -11.04 12.61 21.33
CA LEU A 141 -9.77 12.30 20.68
C LEU A 141 -9.69 10.82 20.32
N TYR A 142 -10.22 9.95 21.18
CA TYR A 142 -10.32 8.51 20.92
C TYR A 142 -11.23 8.20 19.74
N LYS A 143 -12.39 8.84 19.70
CA LYS A 143 -13.33 8.71 18.58
C LYS A 143 -12.69 9.18 17.28
N LEU A 144 -11.95 10.29 17.31
CA LEU A 144 -11.23 10.78 16.15
C LEU A 144 -10.13 9.80 15.72
N LEU A 145 -9.35 9.24 16.66
CA LEU A 145 -8.33 8.23 16.37
C LEU A 145 -8.96 6.98 15.70
N GLN A 146 -10.07 6.48 16.25
CA GLN A 146 -10.83 5.37 15.66
C GLN A 146 -11.30 5.67 14.23
N GLN A 147 -11.84 6.87 14.00
CA GLN A 147 -12.26 7.31 12.67
C GLN A 147 -11.09 7.32 11.69
N GLN A 148 -9.93 7.83 12.10
CA GLN A 148 -8.73 7.82 11.26
C GLN A 148 -8.23 6.39 10.96
N MET A 149 -8.29 5.49 11.94
CA MET A 149 -7.98 4.07 11.74
C MET A 149 -8.95 3.39 10.77
N ALA A 150 -10.24 3.72 10.84
CA ALA A 150 -11.24 3.22 9.88
C ALA A 150 -10.98 3.74 8.46
N LEU A 151 -10.68 5.04 8.31
CA LEU A 151 -10.29 5.62 7.02
C LEU A 151 -9.04 4.96 6.45
N LEU A 152 -8.03 4.72 7.28
CA LEU A 152 -6.82 4.00 6.91
C LEU A 152 -7.15 2.58 6.42
N GLY A 153 -7.99 1.84 7.14
CA GLY A 153 -8.44 0.50 6.74
C GLY A 153 -9.16 0.49 5.39
N ASN A 154 -10.02 1.49 5.15
CA ASN A 154 -10.71 1.63 3.87
C ASN A 154 -9.73 1.93 2.72
N GLY A 155 -8.81 2.88 2.92
CA GLY A 155 -7.81 3.22 1.91
C GLY A 155 -6.89 2.05 1.56
N LEU A 156 -6.49 1.25 2.56
CA LEU A 156 -5.71 0.02 2.33
C LEU A 156 -6.51 -1.06 1.58
N SER A 157 -7.80 -1.17 1.87
CA SER A 157 -8.69 -2.13 1.18
C SER A 157 -8.86 -1.76 -0.28
N GLU A 158 -9.05 -0.47 -0.57
CA GLU A 158 -9.09 0.06 -1.93
C GLU A 158 -7.76 -0.16 -2.66
N LEU A 159 -6.64 0.18 -2.01
CA LEU A 159 -5.30 -0.06 -2.55
C LEU A 159 -5.10 -1.55 -2.89
N LEU A 160 -5.50 -2.47 -2.01
CA LEU A 160 -5.40 -3.91 -2.25
C LEU A 160 -6.18 -4.33 -3.52
N LEU A 161 -7.39 -3.78 -3.71
CA LEU A 161 -8.19 -4.06 -4.90
C LEU A 161 -7.52 -3.53 -6.17
N LEU A 162 -6.98 -2.30 -6.11
CA LEU A 162 -6.27 -1.69 -7.23
C LEU A 162 -5.01 -2.47 -7.60
N GLU A 163 -4.22 -2.87 -6.60
CA GLU A 163 -3.02 -3.67 -6.83
C GLU A 163 -3.35 -5.03 -7.46
N LYS A 164 -4.38 -5.71 -6.92
CA LYS A 164 -4.75 -7.05 -7.36
C LYS A 164 -5.37 -7.07 -8.76
N ASN A 165 -6.29 -6.14 -9.03
CA ASN A 165 -7.11 -6.21 -10.23
C ASN A 165 -6.50 -5.44 -11.41
N TYR A 166 -5.57 -4.51 -11.16
CA TYR A 166 -5.00 -3.67 -12.20
C TYR A 166 -3.48 -3.67 -12.21
N LEU A 167 -2.82 -3.38 -11.08
CA LEU A 167 -1.36 -3.27 -11.05
C LEU A 167 -0.68 -4.59 -11.45
N ILE A 168 -0.98 -5.67 -10.73
CA ILE A 168 -0.36 -6.98 -10.97
C ILE A 168 -0.63 -7.45 -12.41
N PRO A 169 -1.89 -7.46 -12.92
CA PRO A 169 -2.14 -7.84 -14.30
C PRO A 169 -1.37 -7.01 -15.33
N LYS A 170 -1.28 -5.69 -15.17
CA LYS A 170 -0.51 -4.83 -16.09
C LYS A 170 1.00 -5.10 -16.00
N VAL A 171 1.54 -5.33 -14.81
CA VAL A 171 2.95 -5.73 -14.62
C VAL A 171 3.22 -7.08 -15.28
N THR A 172 2.38 -8.08 -15.05
CA THR A 172 2.50 -9.41 -15.66
C THR A 172 2.44 -9.33 -17.19
N ALA A 173 1.49 -8.59 -17.76
CA ALA A 173 1.38 -8.41 -19.20
C ALA A 173 2.63 -7.75 -19.79
N THR A 174 3.17 -6.71 -19.12
CA THR A 174 4.39 -6.01 -19.54
C THR A 174 5.60 -6.94 -19.48
N GLN A 175 5.76 -7.72 -18.41
CA GLN A 175 6.83 -8.72 -18.30
C GLN A 175 6.71 -9.80 -19.37
N MET A 176 5.51 -10.30 -19.67
CA MET A 176 5.30 -11.27 -20.74
C MET A 176 5.77 -10.70 -22.08
N ASN A 177 5.38 -9.46 -22.42
CA ASN A 177 5.84 -8.80 -23.65
C ASN A 177 7.37 -8.69 -23.72
N ILE A 178 8.03 -8.37 -22.60
CA ILE A 178 9.49 -8.27 -22.50
C ILE A 178 10.18 -9.64 -22.64
N ASN A 179 9.51 -10.72 -22.19
CA ASN A 179 10.05 -12.07 -22.18
C ASN A 179 9.84 -12.83 -23.51
N THR A 180 8.75 -12.57 -24.23
CA THR A 180 8.29 -13.43 -25.35
C THR A 180 8.27 -12.79 -26.74
N ARG A 181 8.64 -11.50 -26.89
CA ARG A 181 8.73 -10.90 -28.23
C ARG A 181 9.94 -11.45 -29.01
N ASP A 182 9.65 -12.34 -29.96
CA ASP A 182 10.50 -12.71 -31.10
C ASP A 182 10.44 -11.65 -32.23
#